data_AF-A0AAU1FUJ0-F1
#
_entry.id   AF-A0AAU1FUJ0-F1
#
_cell.length_a   1.000
_cell.length_b   1.000
_cell.length_c   1.000
_cell.angle_alpha   90.00
_cell.angle_beta   90.00
_cell.angle_gamma   90.00
#
_symmetry.space_group_name_H-M   'P 1'
#
loop_
_entity.id
_entity.type
_entity.pdbx_description
1 polymer ?
#
loop_
_entity_poly.entity_id
_entity_poly.type
_entity_poly.pdbx_seq_one_letter_code
_entity_poly.pdbx_strand_id
1 'polypeptide(L)'
;MPSDETASLPEAPTGAPGGAPPFPARDHAVTLMDAMRAVLAMIDDMEALRTENRQLKEALEGRALIERAKGILMARRGCDEATAFRMLVALSRKQHRKVRAVAADFAEGVGTGGMDVGVHPLT
;
A
#
# COMPACT_ATOMS: atom_id res chain seq x y z
N MET A 1 -1.85 -22.71 96.46
CA MET A 1 -3.08 -23.29 95.89
C MET A 1 -3.42 -22.49 94.64
N PRO A 2 -3.85 -23.16 93.57
CA PRO A 2 -3.15 -23.35 92.29
C PRO A 2 -3.81 -22.46 91.19
N SER A 3 -3.41 -22.37 89.93
CA SER A 3 -2.94 -23.36 88.95
C SER A 3 -2.22 -22.54 87.86
N ASP A 4 -1.04 -22.93 87.40
CA ASP A 4 -0.90 -23.82 86.24
C ASP A 4 -1.85 -23.43 85.10
N GLU A 5 -1.53 -22.31 84.43
CA GLU A 5 -2.14 -21.95 83.15
C GLU A 5 -1.16 -22.39 82.05
N THR A 6 -1.49 -23.56 81.54
CA THR A 6 -0.83 -24.33 80.51
C THR A 6 -0.42 -23.49 79.32
N ALA A 7 0.88 -23.53 79.02
CA ALA A 7 1.42 -23.20 77.71
C ALA A 7 0.78 -24.12 76.67
N SER A 8 -0.14 -23.57 75.89
CA SER A 8 -0.66 -24.19 74.67
C SER A 8 -0.36 -23.25 73.51
N LEU A 9 0.76 -23.51 72.84
CA LEU A 9 1.04 -22.93 71.53
C LEU A 9 -0.03 -23.46 70.56
N PRO A 10 -0.69 -22.62 69.75
CA PRO A 10 -1.46 -23.12 68.63
C PRO A 10 -0.47 -23.71 67.60
N GLU A 11 -0.64 -25.00 67.32
CA GLU A 11 0.10 -25.68 66.25
C GLU A 11 -0.08 -24.93 64.94
N ALA A 12 1.06 -24.67 64.28
CA ALA A 12 1.09 -24.08 62.95
C ALA A 12 0.31 -24.99 61.98
N PRO A 13 -0.59 -24.43 61.13
CA PRO A 13 -1.23 -25.23 60.10
C PRO A 13 -0.16 -25.75 59.14
N THR A 14 0.10 -27.06 59.25
CA THR A 14 0.80 -27.87 58.27
C THR A 14 -0.06 -27.92 57.02
N GLY A 15 0.40 -27.25 55.96
CA GLY A 15 -0.23 -27.29 54.66
C GLY A 15 0.13 -26.08 53.82
N ALA A 16 1.34 -26.06 53.26
CA ALA A 16 1.56 -25.24 52.08
C ALA A 16 0.86 -25.95 50.90
N PRO A 17 -0.22 -25.41 50.31
CA PRO A 17 -0.57 -25.83 48.97
C PRO A 17 0.55 -25.32 48.06
N GLY A 18 1.41 -26.25 47.63
CA GLY A 18 2.22 -26.08 46.44
C GLY A 18 1.30 -25.95 45.23
N GLY A 19 0.65 -24.80 45.10
CA GLY A 19 -0.01 -24.40 43.88
C GLY A 19 1.07 -23.93 42.92
N ALA A 20 1.36 -24.73 41.90
CA ALA A 20 2.00 -24.22 40.70
C ALA A 20 1.28 -22.92 40.27
N PRO A 21 1.99 -21.90 39.75
CA PRO A 21 1.36 -20.66 39.32
C PRO A 21 0.17 -20.97 38.40
N PRO A 22 -0.96 -20.25 38.51
CA PRO A 22 -2.25 -20.64 37.90
C PRO A 22 -2.27 -20.65 36.37
N PHE A 23 -1.16 -20.38 35.67
CA PHE A 23 -1.05 -20.59 34.24
C PHE A 23 0.38 -21.03 33.88
N PRO A 24 0.55 -22.04 33.02
CA PRO A 24 1.87 -22.32 32.48
C PRO A 24 2.26 -21.11 31.63
N ALA A 25 3.35 -20.44 31.97
CA ALA A 25 3.86 -19.26 31.25
C ALA A 25 4.03 -19.49 29.73
N ARG A 26 4.10 -20.76 29.30
CA ARG A 26 4.05 -21.19 27.90
C ARG A 26 2.79 -20.72 27.16
N ASP A 27 1.61 -20.76 27.77
CA ASP A 27 0.35 -20.43 27.09
C ASP A 27 0.27 -18.94 26.73
N HIS A 28 0.79 -18.09 27.61
CA HIS A 28 0.86 -16.65 27.37
C HIS A 28 1.89 -16.30 26.31
N ALA A 29 3.04 -16.98 26.32
CA ALA A 29 4.07 -16.78 25.31
C ALA A 29 3.57 -17.19 23.92
N VAL A 30 2.87 -18.33 23.80
CA VAL A 30 2.25 -18.78 22.54
C VAL A 30 1.17 -17.78 22.09
N THR A 31 0.28 -17.35 22.99
CA THR A 31 -0.75 -16.36 22.68
C THR A 31 -0.16 -15.04 22.17
N LEU A 32 0.93 -14.55 22.79
CA LEU A 32 1.60 -13.34 22.35
C LEU A 32 2.28 -13.52 20.97
N MET A 33 2.88 -14.68 20.72
CA MET A 33 3.47 -15.00 19.41
C MET A 33 2.41 -15.07 18.32
N ASP A 34 1.25 -15.66 18.59
CA ASP A 34 0.15 -15.74 17.64
C ASP A 34 -0.47 -14.37 17.38
N ALA A 35 -0.65 -13.56 18.42
CA ALA A 35 -1.08 -12.17 18.28
C ALA A 35 -0.08 -11.35 17.44
N MET A 36 1.23 -11.49 17.71
CA MET A 36 2.28 -10.83 16.92
C MET A 36 2.23 -11.27 15.46
N ARG A 37 2.04 -12.57 15.20
CA ARG A 37 1.93 -13.12 13.85
C ARG A 37 0.72 -12.55 13.10
N ALA A 38 -0.43 -12.47 13.77
CA ALA A 38 -1.63 -11.87 13.19
C ALA A 38 -1.41 -10.39 12.86
N VAL A 39 -0.74 -9.64 13.74
CA VAL A 39 -0.40 -8.24 13.48
C VAL A 39 0.54 -8.10 12.29
N LEU A 40 1.59 -8.93 12.20
CA LEU A 40 2.51 -8.90 11.06
C LEU A 40 1.80 -9.21 9.73
N ALA A 41 0.96 -10.25 9.71
CA ALA A 41 0.15 -10.57 8.52
C ALA A 41 -0.77 -9.40 8.12
N MET A 42 -1.38 -8.72 9.09
CA MET A 42 -2.23 -7.56 8.83
C MET A 42 -1.42 -6.37 8.27
N ILE A 43 -0.16 -6.20 8.70
CA ILE A 43 0.73 -5.18 8.13
C ILE A 43 1.04 -5.51 6.68
N ASP A 44 1.41 -6.75 6.37
CA ASP A 44 1.72 -7.20 5.00
C ASP A 44 0.52 -7.01 4.07
N ASP A 45 -0.69 -7.41 4.51
CA ASP A 45 -1.93 -7.23 3.75
C ASP A 45 -2.22 -5.74 3.50
N MET A 46 -1.99 -4.89 4.50
CA MET A 46 -2.19 -3.45 4.37
C MET A 46 -1.21 -2.82 3.39
N GLU A 47 0.05 -3.29 3.35
CA GLU A 47 1.04 -2.85 2.37
C GLU A 47 0.69 -3.30 0.94
N ALA A 48 0.20 -4.52 0.78
CA ALA A 48 -0.28 -5.04 -0.49
C ALA A 48 -1.45 -4.20 -1.03
N LEU A 49 -2.47 -3.96 -0.19
CA LEU A 49 -3.63 -3.15 -0.56
C LEU A 49 -3.26 -1.70 -0.91
N ARG A 50 -2.34 -1.10 -0.15
CA ARG A 50 -1.84 0.25 -0.47
C ARG A 50 -1.12 0.27 -1.81
N THR A 51 -0.35 -0.77 -2.11
CA THR A 51 0.37 -0.89 -3.38
C THR A 51 -0.59 -1.03 -4.55
N GLU A 52 -1.59 -1.90 -4.44
CA GLU A 52 -2.64 -2.05 -5.45
C GLU A 52 -3.41 -0.74 -5.65
N ASN A 53 -3.81 -0.07 -4.56
CA ASN A 53 -4.52 1.21 -4.63
C ASN A 53 -3.69 2.28 -5.36
N ARG A 54 -2.38 2.36 -5.10
CA ARG A 54 -1.47 3.26 -5.83
C ARG A 54 -1.41 2.92 -7.32
N GLN A 55 -1.26 1.64 -7.67
CA GLN A 55 -1.19 1.20 -9.07
C GLN A 55 -2.49 1.51 -9.83
N LEU A 56 -3.64 1.29 -9.20
CA LEU A 56 -4.95 1.62 -9.77
C LEU A 56 -5.13 3.13 -9.97
N LYS A 57 -4.77 3.94 -8.97
CA LYS A 57 -4.79 5.41 -9.10
C LYS A 57 -3.90 5.89 -10.24
N GLU A 58 -2.67 5.39 -10.31
CA GLU A 58 -1.75 5.72 -11.40
C GLU A 58 -2.31 5.33 -12.79
N ALA A 59 -3.01 4.21 -12.88
CA ALA A 59 -3.63 3.77 -14.13
C ALA A 59 -4.79 4.69 -14.54
N LEU A 60 -5.65 5.07 -13.59
CA LEU A 60 -6.78 5.97 -13.82
C LEU A 60 -6.33 7.38 -14.20
N GLU A 61 -5.39 7.96 -13.46
CA GLU A 61 -4.80 9.26 -13.76
C GLU A 61 -4.12 9.27 -15.12
N GLY A 62 -3.38 8.20 -15.45
CA GLY A 62 -2.76 8.03 -16.75
C GLY A 62 -3.76 8.06 -17.90
N ARG A 63 -4.93 7.41 -17.75
CA ARG A 63 -5.99 7.43 -18.77
C ARG A 63 -6.55 8.83 -18.97
N ALA A 64 -6.87 9.54 -17.89
CA ALA A 64 -7.42 10.90 -17.97
C ALA A 64 -6.44 11.87 -18.67
N LEU A 65 -5.15 11.78 -18.37
CA LEU A 65 -4.10 12.59 -19.02
C LEU A 65 -3.98 12.28 -20.51
N ILE A 66 -4.01 11.00 -20.89
CA ILE A 66 -3.94 10.57 -22.30
C ILE A 66 -5.14 11.11 -23.08
N GLU A 67 -6.37 10.97 -22.56
CA GLU A 67 -7.57 11.49 -23.21
C GLU A 67 -7.50 13.01 -23.41
N ARG A 68 -7.08 13.74 -22.38
CA ARG A 68 -6.93 15.20 -22.47
C ARG A 68 -5.86 15.61 -23.48
N ALA A 69 -4.72 14.94 -23.50
CA ALA A 69 -3.65 15.19 -24.46
C ALA A 69 -4.08 14.91 -25.90
N LYS A 70 -4.83 13.82 -26.13
CA LYS A 70 -5.44 13.54 -27.43
C LYS A 70 -6.36 14.68 -27.87
N GLY A 71 -7.26 15.14 -27.00
CA GLY A 71 -8.15 16.26 -27.30
C GLY A 71 -7.39 17.55 -27.67
N ILE A 72 -6.32 17.87 -26.95
CA ILE A 72 -5.44 19.02 -27.27
C ILE A 72 -4.77 18.84 -28.64
N LEU A 73 -4.24 17.65 -28.94
CA LEU A 73 -3.61 17.36 -30.23
C LEU A 73 -4.61 17.40 -31.39
N MET A 74 -5.81 16.86 -31.20
CA MET A 74 -6.90 16.91 -32.18
C MET A 74 -7.27 18.37 -32.48
N ALA A 75 -7.48 19.19 -31.43
CA ALA A 75 -7.82 20.60 -31.59
C ALA A 75 -6.69 21.42 -32.24
N ARG A 76 -5.43 21.15 -31.90
CA ARG A 76 -4.27 21.90 -32.42
C ARG A 76 -3.83 21.49 -33.82
N ARG A 77 -4.01 20.22 -34.20
CA ARG A 77 -3.50 19.67 -35.47
C ARG A 77 -4.60 19.25 -36.45
N GLY A 78 -5.87 19.34 -36.07
CA GLY A 78 -7.00 18.95 -36.92
C GLY A 78 -6.98 17.47 -37.29
N CYS A 79 -6.46 16.61 -36.41
CA CYS A 79 -6.34 15.18 -36.66
C CYS A 79 -7.40 14.38 -35.87
N ASP A 80 -7.63 13.14 -36.30
CA ASP A 80 -8.50 12.20 -35.61
C ASP A 80 -7.84 11.64 -34.33
N GLU A 81 -8.66 11.01 -33.49
CA GLU A 81 -8.22 10.45 -32.22
C GLU A 81 -7.11 9.39 -32.40
N ALA A 82 -7.24 8.55 -33.43
CA ALA A 82 -6.27 7.50 -33.73
C ALA A 82 -4.90 8.09 -34.10
N THR A 83 -4.86 9.16 -34.90
CA THR A 83 -3.62 9.86 -35.23
C THR A 83 -3.04 10.54 -34.00
N ALA A 84 -3.85 11.24 -33.21
CA ALA A 84 -3.39 11.89 -31.98
C ALA A 84 -2.74 10.88 -31.01
N PHE A 85 -3.33 9.70 -30.84
CA PHE A 85 -2.74 8.64 -30.01
C PHE A 85 -1.43 8.11 -30.58
N ARG A 86 -1.36 7.84 -31.91
CA ARG A 86 -0.12 7.43 -32.57
C ARG A 86 1.01 8.44 -32.36
N MET A 87 0.69 9.74 -32.38
CA MET A 87 1.67 10.79 -32.12
C MET A 87 2.23 10.73 -30.70
N LEU A 88 1.37 10.54 -29.68
CA LEU A 88 1.82 10.37 -28.28
C LEU A 88 2.73 9.14 -28.14
N VAL A 89 2.39 8.04 -28.82
CA VAL A 89 3.22 6.81 -28.83
C VAL A 89 4.57 7.06 -29.52
N ALA A 90 4.59 7.77 -30.64
CA ALA A 90 5.82 8.11 -31.35
C ALA A 90 6.73 9.00 -30.48
N LEU A 91 6.18 10.02 -29.82
CA LEU A 91 6.90 10.87 -28.87
C LEU A 91 7.42 10.09 -27.66
N SER A 92 6.61 9.19 -27.10
CA SER A 92 7.01 8.30 -26.01
C SER A 92 8.23 7.46 -26.37
N ARG A 93 8.24 6.85 -27.57
CA ARG A 93 9.38 6.08 -28.07
C ARG A 93 10.61 6.96 -28.27
N LYS A 94 10.45 8.12 -28.91
CA LYS A 94 11.55 9.08 -29.17
C LYS A 94 12.20 9.59 -27.88
N GLN A 95 11.41 9.75 -26.82
CA GLN A 95 11.88 10.27 -25.53
C GLN A 95 12.22 9.18 -24.51
N HIS A 96 12.02 7.90 -24.82
CA HIS A 96 12.12 6.78 -23.86
C HIS A 96 11.33 7.01 -22.55
N ARG A 97 10.18 7.68 -22.66
CA ARG A 97 9.28 7.99 -21.53
C ARG A 97 7.96 7.27 -21.70
N LYS A 98 7.30 6.93 -20.59
CA LYS A 98 5.94 6.34 -20.63
C LYS A 98 4.97 7.31 -21.33
N VAL A 99 4.05 6.79 -22.16
CA VAL A 99 3.04 7.59 -22.88
C VAL A 99 2.28 8.55 -21.96
N ARG A 100 1.91 8.09 -20.76
CA ARG A 100 1.24 8.93 -19.73
C ARG A 100 2.04 10.17 -19.33
N ALA A 101 3.38 10.07 -19.26
CA ALA A 101 4.24 11.19 -18.88
C ALA A 101 4.34 12.21 -20.01
N VAL A 102 4.46 11.75 -21.25
CA VAL A 102 4.42 12.62 -22.43
C VAL A 102 3.05 13.31 -22.55
N ALA A 103 1.96 12.58 -22.30
CA ALA A 103 0.61 13.15 -22.30
C ALA A 103 0.43 14.23 -21.21
N ALA A 104 1.05 14.06 -20.04
CA ALA A 104 1.04 15.05 -18.96
C ALA A 104 1.64 16.39 -19.44
N ASP A 105 2.76 16.36 -20.18
CA ASP A 105 3.38 17.58 -20.71
C ASP A 105 2.40 18.37 -21.62
N PHE A 106 1.58 17.68 -22.42
CA PHE A 106 0.55 18.33 -23.23
C PHE A 106 -0.61 18.87 -22.37
N ALA A 107 -1.03 18.12 -21.34
CA ALA A 107 -2.14 18.49 -20.45
C ALA A 107 -1.80 19.70 -19.54
N GLU A 108 -0.54 19.81 -19.11
CA GLU A 108 0.00 20.90 -18.30
C GLU A 108 0.41 22.13 -19.13
N GLY A 109 0.36 22.03 -20.46
CA GLY A 109 0.73 23.12 -21.37
C GLY A 109 2.23 23.28 -21.60
N VAL A 110 3.05 22.37 -21.05
CA VAL A 110 4.52 22.32 -21.20
C VAL A 110 4.94 21.75 -22.57
N GLY A 111 3.99 21.19 -23.34
CA GLY A 111 4.18 20.66 -24.68
C GLY A 111 4.69 21.69 -25.70
N THR A 112 6.01 21.85 -25.70
CA THR A 112 6.90 22.46 -26.70
C THR A 112 6.25 22.73 -28.06
N GLY A 113 6.15 24.02 -28.39
CA GLY A 113 6.05 24.45 -29.78
C GLY A 113 7.26 23.93 -30.56
N GLY A 114 7.02 23.32 -31.72
CA GLY A 114 8.09 22.96 -32.66
C GLY A 114 8.65 21.55 -32.53
N MET A 115 7.80 20.53 -32.69
CA MET A 115 8.26 19.23 -33.20
C MET A 115 7.24 18.76 -34.24
N ASP A 116 7.63 18.92 -35.49
CA ASP A 116 6.96 18.40 -36.67
C ASP A 116 7.07 16.87 -36.66
N VAL A 117 6.21 16.22 -35.88
CA VAL A 117 6.00 14.78 -35.99
C VAL A 117 5.21 14.61 -37.29
N GLY A 118 5.94 14.49 -38.39
CA GLY A 118 5.42 14.35 -39.74
C GLY A 118 4.29 13.34 -39.76
N VAL A 119 3.10 13.82 -40.06
CA VAL A 119 1.94 13.00 -40.37
C VAL A 119 2.23 12.41 -41.74
N HIS A 120 2.87 11.25 -41.80
CA HIS A 120 2.77 10.42 -43.00
C HIS A 120 1.45 9.66 -42.93
N PRO A 121 0.46 9.99 -43.77
CA PRO A 121 -0.73 9.18 -43.89
C PRO A 121 -0.31 7.81 -44.43
N LEU A 122 -0.70 6.75 -43.72
CA LEU A 122 -0.63 5.39 -44.25
C LEU A 122 -1.58 5.35 -45.46
N THR A 123 -0.97 5.20 -46.64
CA THR A 123 -1.63 4.67 -47.84
C THR A 123 -1.79 3.17 -47.70
#